data_AF-A0A0H5DRV2-F1
#
_entry.id   AF-A0A0H5DRV2-F1
#
_cell.length_a   1.000
_cell.length_b   1.000
_cell.length_c   1.000
_cell.angle_alpha   90.00
_cell.angle_beta   90.00
_cell.angle_gamma   90.00
#
_symmetry.space_group_name_H-M   'P 1'
#
loop_
_entity.id
_entity.type
_entity.pdbx_description
1 polymer ?
#
loop_
_entity_poly.entity_id
_entity_poly.type
_entity_poly.pdbx_seq_one_letter_code
_entity_poly.pdbx_strand_id
1 'polypeptide(L)'
;MKEKNEQSILKDRPKDSPVSDPAQVLESALLALSSLSKESPQDKNAFQGSSMAIREVKDAVVSFFKGKPFDVCVRDFFSGSNILLEAVETIKRYYPLIEKFKEGTPREKNLAAFALETIQKHNKIVERRRHMNFAEKATGFIFKTLGMEKKRPLDSKIIIPVQTSFQTKEDKESSPATLFTKSVLTPIAEEPHSASSPTKSERDMFRMKAIMLLKQHNLSVKMIEGASEEVAGEGPSEGIISFRQFISTLPGEEIELTGQFKRLGGKVKRSIPLIETFRLQAKSHQTGFPHPLQLAGFAFSDSLFPACPLRPEAIPDFYRIHKKMEEAAVALLPKGRLNEAAKENLCLKINAFNEGKDDYIELHLLLATAFRKIRTDPSSYVNEAPGLFFSSVGRSKDPFSEIASAYERFNDLFIKEQKKRLYEKHISLFSVADSRERKEALTKAYREGFYKGIEKLNEESSSSEKRAYILYLAALFEESILSLFLQELSEVAGFDPQLLSEGDRIIQAALFNQFDQFYQEINNPLKSKQEAAHCLENNLKEAIDLFERGINGTPPLAKLIQEMETYYLSRKGEATSHLQS
;
A
#
# COMPACT_ATOMS: atom_id res chain seq x y z
N MET A 1 32.07 -6.32 57.96
CA MET A 1 31.15 -7.48 57.93
C MET A 1 29.73 -6.92 57.92
N LYS A 2 28.79 -7.20 57.01
CA LYS A 2 28.65 -7.95 55.76
C LYS A 2 27.36 -7.40 55.13
N GLU A 3 27.43 -6.88 53.89
CA GLU A 3 26.65 -7.29 52.69
C GLU A 3 25.23 -6.72 52.44
N LYS A 4 25.11 -6.05 51.27
CA LYS A 4 24.05 -5.99 50.23
C LYS A 4 22.66 -5.45 50.62
N ASN A 5 22.13 -4.37 50.06
CA ASN A 5 21.97 -3.85 48.68
C ASN A 5 20.86 -4.53 47.84
N GLU A 6 19.87 -3.70 47.45
CA GLU A 6 18.94 -3.76 46.31
C GLU A 6 17.94 -4.93 46.14
N GLN A 7 16.65 -4.61 46.21
CA GLN A 7 15.59 -4.88 45.18
C GLN A 7 14.22 -4.43 45.72
N SER A 8 13.64 -3.35 45.17
CA SER A 8 12.67 -3.39 44.05
C SER A 8 11.21 -3.47 44.53
N ILE A 9 10.67 -2.29 44.86
CA ILE A 9 9.23 -2.01 44.98
C ILE A 9 8.66 -2.01 43.55
N LEU A 10 7.94 -3.06 43.20
CA LEU A 10 7.14 -3.16 41.97
C LEU A 10 5.99 -4.12 42.25
N LYS A 11 4.80 -3.56 42.51
CA LYS A 11 3.48 -4.16 42.23
C LYS A 11 2.41 -3.22 42.78
N ASP A 12 1.93 -2.33 41.93
CA ASP A 12 0.52 -1.93 41.85
C ASP A 12 0.29 -1.29 40.49
N ARG A 13 0.05 -2.14 39.48
CA ARG A 13 -0.57 -1.74 38.22
C ARG A 13 -2.09 -1.89 38.39
N PRO A 14 -2.90 -0.91 37.94
CA PRO A 14 -4.34 -1.07 37.89
C PRO A 14 -4.68 -2.18 36.89
N LYS A 15 -5.57 -3.10 37.30
CA LYS A 15 -6.09 -4.20 36.51
C LYS A 15 -6.75 -3.66 35.23
N ASP A 16 -6.41 -4.30 34.12
CA ASP A 16 -7.03 -4.14 32.82
C ASP A 16 -8.57 -4.16 32.93
N SER A 17 -9.19 -3.23 32.21
CA SER A 17 -10.62 -3.23 31.90
C SER A 17 -11.08 -4.60 31.40
N PRO A 18 -12.29 -5.07 31.76
CA PRO A 18 -12.76 -6.39 31.36
C PRO A 18 -12.85 -6.49 29.84
N VAL A 19 -12.16 -7.48 29.30
CA VAL A 19 -12.32 -7.98 27.92
C VAL A 19 -13.82 -8.26 27.73
N SER A 20 -14.46 -7.54 26.82
CA SER A 20 -15.88 -7.74 26.48
C SER A 20 -16.12 -9.19 26.11
N ASP A 21 -17.10 -9.82 26.74
CA ASP A 21 -17.51 -11.20 26.47
C ASP A 21 -17.79 -11.39 24.95
N PRO A 22 -17.12 -12.33 24.26
CA PRO A 22 -17.35 -12.63 22.85
C PRO A 22 -18.83 -12.87 22.51
N ALA A 23 -19.62 -13.39 23.45
CA ALA A 23 -21.06 -13.58 23.28
C ALA A 23 -21.81 -12.25 23.24
N GLN A 24 -21.43 -11.26 24.06
CA GLN A 24 -22.03 -9.92 24.06
C GLN A 24 -21.66 -9.11 22.83
N VAL A 25 -20.44 -9.27 22.32
CA VAL A 25 -20.00 -8.67 21.05
C VAL A 25 -20.76 -9.30 19.87
N LEU A 26 -20.96 -10.62 19.89
CA LEU A 26 -21.75 -11.34 18.88
C LEU A 26 -23.23 -10.95 18.93
N GLU A 27 -23.82 -10.79 20.12
CA GLU A 27 -25.21 -10.37 20.29
C GLU A 27 -25.43 -8.91 19.86
N SER A 28 -24.48 -8.02 20.18
CA SER A 28 -24.47 -6.62 19.71
C SER A 28 -24.30 -6.53 18.18
N ALA A 29 -23.46 -7.39 17.61
CA ALA A 29 -23.27 -7.49 16.16
C ALA A 29 -24.52 -8.07 15.47
N LEU A 30 -25.15 -9.11 16.04
CA LEU A 30 -26.40 -9.69 15.52
C LEU A 30 -27.57 -8.71 15.59
N LEU A 31 -27.64 -7.88 16.65
CA LEU A 31 -28.60 -6.79 16.77
C LEU A 31 -28.35 -5.69 15.71
N ALA A 32 -27.10 -5.27 15.53
CA ALA A 32 -26.71 -4.33 14.46
C ALA A 32 -27.02 -4.89 13.05
N LEU A 33 -26.81 -6.19 12.83
CA LEU A 33 -27.05 -6.91 11.58
C LEU A 33 -28.54 -7.20 11.31
N SER A 34 -29.39 -7.22 12.35
CA SER A 34 -30.85 -7.33 12.22
C SER A 34 -31.50 -6.02 11.77
N SER A 35 -30.87 -4.88 12.07
CA SER A 35 -31.30 -3.56 11.58
C SER A 35 -31.01 -3.32 10.10
N LEU A 36 -30.08 -4.09 9.51
CA LEU A 36 -29.72 -4.03 8.09
C LEU A 36 -30.75 -4.64 7.13
N SER A 37 -31.74 -5.42 7.62
CA SER A 37 -32.78 -6.03 6.78
C SER A 37 -34.07 -5.20 6.68
N LYS A 38 -34.08 -3.97 7.20
CA LYS A 38 -35.26 -3.10 7.24
C LYS A 38 -34.90 -1.71 6.68
N GLU A 39 -35.21 -1.47 5.41
CA GLU A 39 -35.44 -0.18 4.69
C GLU A 39 -35.17 -0.43 3.19
N SER A 40 -35.74 0.19 2.16
CA SER A 40 -36.91 1.04 1.86
C SER A 40 -37.01 1.00 0.30
N PRO A 41 -38.20 1.04 -0.34
CA PRO A 41 -38.36 0.61 -1.74
C PRO A 41 -38.03 1.70 -2.80
N GLN A 42 -36.88 2.34 -2.74
CA GLN A 42 -36.45 3.31 -3.78
C GLN A 42 -34.99 3.08 -4.18
N ASP A 43 -34.82 2.35 -5.29
CA ASP A 43 -33.64 2.10 -6.14
C ASP A 43 -33.44 0.59 -6.36
N LYS A 44 -34.08 0.03 -7.40
CA LYS A 44 -34.26 -1.43 -7.52
C LYS A 44 -33.26 -2.17 -8.40
N ASN A 45 -32.56 -1.52 -9.34
CA ASN A 45 -31.82 -2.27 -10.37
C ASN A 45 -30.29 -2.36 -10.16
N ALA A 46 -29.64 -1.37 -9.53
CA ALA A 46 -28.22 -1.47 -9.15
C ALA A 46 -28.02 -2.05 -7.73
N PHE A 47 -29.06 -1.97 -6.89
CA PHE A 47 -29.05 -2.41 -5.49
C PHE A 47 -29.39 -3.89 -5.29
N GLN A 48 -30.06 -4.55 -6.24
CA GLN A 48 -30.42 -5.97 -6.09
C GLN A 48 -29.21 -6.91 -6.11
N GLY A 49 -28.22 -6.67 -6.98
CA GLY A 49 -26.98 -7.46 -7.01
C GLY A 49 -26.08 -7.25 -5.78
N SER A 50 -25.97 -5.99 -5.34
CA SER A 50 -25.23 -5.66 -4.11
C SER A 50 -25.93 -6.19 -2.86
N SER A 51 -27.27 -6.20 -2.80
CA SER A 51 -28.06 -6.75 -1.69
C SER A 51 -27.91 -8.27 -1.56
N MET A 52 -27.84 -8.99 -2.68
CA MET A 52 -27.58 -10.44 -2.69
C MET A 52 -26.16 -10.76 -2.22
N ALA A 53 -25.14 -10.07 -2.74
CA ALA A 53 -23.75 -10.24 -2.31
C ALA A 53 -23.54 -9.82 -0.84
N ILE A 54 -24.18 -8.76 -0.37
CA ILE A 54 -24.20 -8.36 1.05
C ILE A 54 -24.84 -9.46 1.90
N ARG A 55 -25.93 -10.07 1.43
CA ARG A 55 -26.58 -11.19 2.11
C ARG A 55 -25.68 -12.42 2.15
N GLU A 56 -24.99 -12.75 1.07
CA GLU A 56 -24.05 -13.87 1.02
C GLU A 56 -22.82 -13.66 1.91
N VAL A 57 -22.22 -12.46 1.91
CA VAL A 57 -21.14 -12.11 2.84
C VAL A 57 -21.64 -12.18 4.28
N LYS A 58 -22.84 -11.66 4.56
CA LYS A 58 -23.48 -11.74 5.87
C LYS A 58 -23.72 -13.19 6.30
N ASP A 59 -24.28 -14.02 5.41
CA ASP A 59 -24.62 -15.40 5.70
C ASP A 59 -23.35 -16.26 5.86
N ALA A 60 -22.29 -16.00 5.08
CA ALA A 60 -20.99 -16.64 5.23
C ALA A 60 -20.31 -16.28 6.56
N VAL A 61 -20.33 -15.00 6.94
CA VAL A 61 -19.79 -14.52 8.22
C VAL A 61 -20.61 -15.07 9.40
N VAL A 62 -21.94 -15.13 9.28
CA VAL A 62 -22.81 -15.71 10.32
C VAL A 62 -22.64 -17.23 10.41
N SER A 63 -22.50 -17.93 9.28
CA SER A 63 -22.24 -19.38 9.22
C SER A 63 -20.89 -19.72 9.86
N PHE A 64 -19.86 -18.90 9.62
CA PHE A 64 -18.55 -19.01 10.24
C PHE A 64 -18.60 -19.02 11.79
N PHE A 65 -19.57 -18.33 12.40
CA PHE A 65 -19.76 -18.28 13.86
C PHE A 65 -20.91 -19.14 14.40
N LYS A 66 -21.87 -19.57 13.58
CA LYS A 66 -22.92 -20.52 13.98
C LYS A 66 -22.40 -21.94 14.17
N GLY A 67 -21.20 -22.24 13.67
CA GLY A 67 -20.41 -23.37 14.16
C GLY A 67 -20.11 -23.16 15.65
N LYS A 68 -20.91 -23.81 16.51
CA LYS A 68 -20.97 -23.82 17.98
C LYS A 68 -19.76 -23.29 18.78
N PRO A 69 -19.96 -22.77 20.00
CA PRO A 69 -18.88 -22.38 20.90
C PRO A 69 -17.85 -23.51 21.05
N PHE A 70 -16.59 -23.10 21.01
CA PHE A 70 -15.39 -23.87 20.72
C PHE A 70 -15.00 -24.94 21.77
N ASP A 71 -15.90 -25.29 22.69
CA ASP A 71 -15.64 -26.23 23.80
C ASP A 71 -16.36 -27.58 23.70
N VAL A 72 -17.06 -27.86 22.59
CA VAL A 72 -17.73 -29.16 22.43
C VAL A 72 -17.32 -29.87 21.14
N CYS A 73 -16.57 -30.95 21.36
CA CYS A 73 -16.44 -32.15 20.53
C CYS A 73 -15.63 -32.08 19.22
N VAL A 74 -14.40 -32.57 19.38
CA VAL A 74 -13.52 -33.32 18.45
C VAL A 74 -14.22 -34.40 17.58
N ARG A 75 -15.54 -34.62 17.71
CA ARG A 75 -16.32 -35.61 16.91
C ARG A 75 -17.00 -35.03 15.66
N ASP A 76 -17.29 -33.73 15.59
CA ASP A 76 -17.94 -33.09 14.42
C ASP A 76 -16.94 -32.34 13.50
N PHE A 77 -15.65 -32.63 13.64
CA PHE A 77 -14.53 -31.91 12.99
C PHE A 77 -14.52 -32.02 11.45
N PHE A 78 -15.22 -33.00 10.88
CA PHE A 78 -15.21 -33.31 9.45
C PHE A 78 -16.31 -32.60 8.64
N SER A 79 -17.40 -32.17 9.27
CA SER A 79 -18.48 -31.41 8.61
C SER A 79 -18.28 -29.90 8.75
N GLY A 80 -17.68 -29.44 9.86
CA GLY A 80 -17.34 -28.03 10.07
C GLY A 80 -16.17 -27.50 9.23
N SER A 81 -15.27 -28.39 8.76
CA SER A 81 -14.09 -27.98 7.98
C SER A 81 -14.45 -27.49 6.57
N ASN A 82 -15.43 -28.12 5.92
CA ASN A 82 -15.86 -27.71 4.58
C ASN A 82 -16.66 -26.41 4.63
N ILE A 83 -17.54 -26.24 5.62
CA ILE A 83 -18.29 -24.99 5.84
C ILE A 83 -17.32 -23.83 6.12
N LEU A 84 -16.26 -24.08 6.89
CA LEU A 84 -15.28 -23.05 7.19
C LEU A 84 -14.39 -22.71 5.99
N LEU A 85 -14.00 -23.71 5.18
CA LEU A 85 -13.33 -23.48 3.90
C LEU A 85 -14.20 -22.68 2.92
N GLU A 86 -15.46 -23.07 2.76
CA GLU A 86 -16.42 -22.36 1.92
C GLU A 86 -16.63 -20.92 2.41
N ALA A 87 -16.71 -20.69 3.72
CA ALA A 87 -16.80 -19.36 4.30
C ALA A 87 -15.52 -18.54 4.05
N VAL A 88 -14.33 -19.16 4.16
CA VAL A 88 -13.05 -18.51 3.85
C VAL A 88 -12.93 -18.16 2.37
N GLU A 89 -13.26 -19.10 1.48
CA GLU A 89 -13.28 -18.88 0.04
C GLU A 89 -14.30 -17.79 -0.34
N THR A 90 -15.47 -17.78 0.30
CA THR A 90 -16.49 -16.73 0.13
C THR A 90 -15.98 -15.37 0.59
N ILE A 91 -15.36 -15.28 1.77
CA ILE A 91 -14.77 -14.03 2.28
C ILE A 91 -13.66 -13.52 1.35
N LYS A 92 -12.79 -14.41 0.85
CA LYS A 92 -11.73 -14.03 -0.09
C LYS A 92 -12.30 -13.59 -1.45
N ARG A 93 -13.31 -14.28 -1.97
CA ARG A 93 -14.01 -13.93 -3.21
C ARG A 93 -14.69 -12.55 -3.12
N TYR A 94 -15.26 -12.23 -1.97
CA TYR A 94 -15.91 -10.95 -1.71
C TYR A 94 -14.99 -9.92 -1.03
N TYR A 95 -13.70 -10.21 -0.87
CA TYR A 95 -12.75 -9.26 -0.29
C TYR A 95 -12.73 -7.90 -1.00
N PRO A 96 -12.81 -7.81 -2.34
CA PRO A 96 -12.89 -6.52 -3.03
C PRO A 96 -14.12 -5.69 -2.63
N LEU A 97 -15.23 -6.36 -2.31
CA LEU A 97 -16.44 -5.71 -1.80
C LEU A 97 -16.25 -5.21 -0.37
N ILE A 98 -15.55 -5.99 0.47
CA ILE A 98 -15.15 -5.59 1.83
C ILE A 98 -14.26 -4.34 1.78
N GLU A 99 -13.31 -4.27 0.85
CA GLU A 99 -12.49 -3.06 0.65
C GLU A 99 -13.32 -1.85 0.25
N LYS A 100 -14.24 -2.01 -0.70
CA LYS A 100 -15.15 -0.93 -1.11
C LYS A 100 -15.99 -0.42 0.07
N PHE A 101 -16.40 -1.31 0.97
CA PHE A 101 -17.18 -0.95 2.16
C PHE A 101 -16.40 -0.13 3.19
N LYS A 102 -15.06 -0.12 3.16
CA LYS A 102 -14.25 0.79 4.01
C LYS A 102 -14.50 2.27 3.69
N GLU A 103 -14.85 2.58 2.45
CA GLU A 103 -15.10 3.96 1.98
C GLU A 103 -16.59 4.32 2.00
N GLY A 104 -17.47 3.36 2.28
CA GLY A 104 -18.92 3.50 2.18
C GLY A 104 -19.61 4.20 3.36
N THR A 105 -20.90 3.93 3.47
CA THR A 105 -21.76 4.37 4.57
C THR A 105 -21.25 3.87 5.93
N PRO A 106 -21.62 4.50 7.06
CA PRO A 106 -21.23 4.02 8.39
C PRO A 106 -21.58 2.54 8.65
N ARG A 107 -22.68 2.06 8.05
CA ARG A 107 -23.11 0.66 8.14
C ARG A 107 -22.17 -0.27 7.38
N GLU A 108 -21.78 0.09 6.16
CA GLU A 108 -20.80 -0.66 5.35
C GLU A 108 -19.42 -0.68 6.01
N LYS A 109 -18.98 0.45 6.57
CA LYS A 109 -17.72 0.56 7.33
C LYS A 109 -17.67 -0.39 8.52
N ASN A 110 -18.78 -0.50 9.27
CA ASN A 110 -18.88 -1.44 10.40
C ASN A 110 -18.83 -2.90 9.93
N LEU A 111 -19.49 -3.23 8.81
CA LEU A 111 -19.44 -4.57 8.24
C LEU A 111 -18.02 -4.93 7.76
N ALA A 112 -17.34 -3.99 7.09
CA ALA A 112 -15.96 -4.18 6.66
C ALA A 112 -15.00 -4.37 7.84
N ALA A 113 -15.11 -3.52 8.87
CA ALA A 113 -14.33 -3.64 10.09
C ALA A 113 -14.55 -5.00 10.77
N PHE A 114 -15.81 -5.45 10.85
CA PHE A 114 -16.15 -6.74 11.44
C PHE A 114 -15.61 -7.93 10.63
N ALA A 115 -15.71 -7.89 9.30
CA ALA A 115 -15.16 -8.92 8.43
C ALA A 115 -13.62 -9.01 8.56
N LEU A 116 -12.94 -7.86 8.60
CA LEU A 116 -11.48 -7.80 8.79
C LEU A 116 -11.05 -8.29 10.18
N GLU A 117 -11.76 -7.90 11.24
CA GLU A 117 -11.51 -8.39 12.60
C GLU A 117 -11.70 -9.92 12.66
N THR A 118 -12.70 -10.44 11.96
CA THR A 118 -12.97 -11.88 11.86
C THR A 118 -11.83 -12.62 11.18
N ILE A 119 -11.34 -12.11 10.05
CA ILE A 119 -10.17 -12.67 9.36
C ILE A 119 -8.94 -12.65 10.28
N GLN A 120 -8.70 -11.54 10.98
CA GLN A 120 -7.56 -11.41 11.90
C GLN A 120 -7.64 -12.39 13.08
N LYS A 121 -8.83 -12.60 13.66
CA LYS A 121 -9.05 -13.60 14.72
C LYS A 121 -8.76 -15.01 14.22
N HIS A 122 -9.24 -15.35 13.01
CA HIS A 122 -8.96 -16.64 12.38
C HIS A 122 -7.45 -16.85 12.17
N ASN A 123 -6.77 -15.88 11.57
CA ASN A 123 -5.33 -15.95 11.32
C ASN A 123 -4.52 -16.12 12.62
N LYS A 124 -4.90 -15.44 13.71
CA LYS A 124 -4.27 -15.61 15.04
C LYS A 124 -4.46 -17.02 15.60
N ILE A 125 -5.62 -17.66 15.37
CA ILE A 125 -5.87 -19.04 15.78
C ILE A 125 -4.97 -20.01 15.00
N VAL A 126 -4.85 -19.81 13.69
CA VAL A 126 -3.96 -20.61 12.82
C VAL A 126 -2.49 -20.47 13.27
N GLU A 127 -2.03 -19.25 13.57
CA GLU A 127 -0.66 -19.00 14.05
C GLU A 127 -0.39 -19.67 15.41
N ARG A 128 -1.33 -19.60 16.36
CA ARG A 128 -1.20 -20.29 17.66
C ARG A 128 -1.12 -21.81 17.51
N ARG A 129 -1.82 -22.40 16.53
CA ARG A 129 -1.76 -23.84 16.22
C ARG A 129 -0.44 -24.27 15.57
N ARG A 130 0.33 -23.38 14.94
CA ARG A 130 1.67 -23.73 14.43
C ARG A 130 2.68 -23.97 15.56
N HIS A 131 2.39 -23.49 16.77
CA HIS A 131 3.17 -23.72 18.00
C HIS A 131 2.60 -24.86 18.87
N MET A 132 2.24 -25.99 18.25
CA MET A 132 1.76 -27.18 18.97
C MET A 132 2.83 -27.81 19.89
N ASN A 133 2.37 -28.32 21.03
CA ASN A 133 3.20 -29.05 21.99
C ASN A 133 3.72 -30.37 21.38
N PHE A 134 4.85 -30.88 21.87
CA PHE A 134 5.50 -32.11 21.37
C PHE A 134 4.55 -33.32 21.25
N ALA A 135 3.58 -33.43 22.16
CA ALA A 135 2.57 -34.50 22.18
C ALA A 135 1.67 -34.51 20.93
N GLU A 136 1.27 -33.33 20.42
CA GLU A 136 0.42 -33.19 19.23
C GLU A 136 1.21 -33.42 17.93
N LYS A 137 2.50 -33.08 17.93
CA LYS A 137 3.43 -33.44 16.83
C LYS A 137 3.63 -34.95 16.75
N ALA A 138 3.73 -35.64 17.89
CA ALA A 138 3.82 -37.09 17.96
C ALA A 138 2.54 -37.77 17.47
N THR A 139 1.36 -37.26 17.83
CA THR A 139 0.09 -37.78 17.30
C THR A 139 -0.04 -37.54 15.80
N GLY A 140 0.34 -36.35 15.32
CA GLY A 140 0.41 -36.05 13.88
C GLY A 140 1.31 -37.00 13.10
N PHE A 141 2.48 -37.33 13.65
CA PHE A 141 3.41 -38.30 13.06
C PHE A 141 2.81 -39.72 13.03
N ILE A 142 2.07 -40.13 14.06
CA ILE A 142 1.35 -41.41 14.10
C ILE A 142 0.24 -41.45 13.04
N PHE A 143 -0.56 -40.39 12.90
CA PHE A 143 -1.58 -40.33 11.84
C PHE A 143 -0.99 -40.34 10.43
N LYS A 144 0.18 -39.71 10.25
CA LYS A 144 0.94 -39.71 8.99
C LYS A 144 1.51 -41.09 8.64
N THR A 145 2.07 -41.80 9.62
CA THR A 145 2.59 -43.17 9.44
C THR A 145 1.50 -44.20 9.21
N LEU A 146 0.28 -43.96 9.72
CA LEU A 146 -0.90 -44.79 9.48
C LEU A 146 -1.63 -44.48 8.16
N GLY A 147 -1.14 -43.54 7.33
CA GLY A 147 -1.80 -43.16 6.07
C GLY A 147 -3.17 -42.49 6.27
N MET A 148 -3.46 -42.01 7.48
CA MET A 148 -4.73 -41.38 7.86
C MET A 148 -4.74 -39.86 7.73
N GLU A 149 -3.69 -39.28 7.12
CA GLU A 149 -3.66 -37.86 6.77
C GLU A 149 -4.67 -37.56 5.65
N LYS A 150 -5.91 -37.24 6.00
CA LYS A 150 -6.73 -36.36 5.16
C LYS A 150 -6.15 -34.95 5.30
N LYS A 151 -5.75 -34.34 4.17
CA LYS A 151 -5.22 -32.96 4.09
C LYS A 151 -5.99 -32.07 5.07
N ARG A 152 -5.33 -31.62 6.14
CA ARG A 152 -5.95 -30.74 7.14
C ARG A 152 -6.31 -29.42 6.44
N PRO A 153 -7.59 -29.05 6.31
CA PRO A 153 -7.94 -27.86 5.52
C PRO A 153 -7.73 -26.55 6.27
N LEU A 154 -7.39 -26.61 7.57
CA LEU A 154 -7.50 -25.50 8.52
C LEU A 154 -6.16 -24.80 8.84
N ASP A 155 -5.09 -25.10 8.11
CA ASP A 155 -3.76 -24.50 8.34
C ASP A 155 -3.47 -23.29 7.43
N SER A 156 -4.46 -22.91 6.60
CA SER A 156 -4.38 -21.88 5.57
C SER A 156 -4.70 -20.49 6.15
N LYS A 157 -3.68 -19.65 6.26
CA LYS A 157 -3.86 -18.24 6.63
C LYS A 157 -4.65 -17.54 5.51
N ILE A 158 -5.62 -16.70 5.87
CA ILE A 158 -6.25 -15.79 4.92
C ILE A 158 -5.29 -14.63 4.71
N ILE A 159 -4.67 -14.58 3.54
CA ILE A 159 -3.83 -13.46 3.14
C ILE A 159 -4.74 -12.28 2.80
N ILE A 160 -4.38 -11.10 3.29
CA ILE A 160 -5.01 -9.82 3.02
C ILE A 160 -3.96 -8.95 2.32
N PRO A 161 -4.31 -8.12 1.32
CA PRO A 161 -3.35 -7.24 0.67
C PRO A 161 -2.72 -6.32 1.71
N VAL A 162 -1.41 -6.20 1.65
CA VAL A 162 -0.62 -5.43 2.61
C VAL A 162 -0.87 -3.93 2.39
N GLN A 163 -1.73 -3.34 3.21
CA GLN A 163 -1.86 -1.90 3.28
C GLN A 163 -1.86 -1.49 4.74
N THR A 164 -0.71 -0.99 5.19
CA THR A 164 -0.56 -0.49 6.55
C THR A 164 -0.66 1.02 6.51
N SER A 165 -1.63 1.57 7.22
CA SER A 165 -1.79 3.02 7.36
C SER A 165 -1.58 3.45 8.80
N PHE A 166 -0.90 4.57 8.97
CA PHE A 166 -0.67 5.24 10.24
C PHE A 166 -1.21 6.66 10.12
N GLN A 167 -2.12 7.04 11.02
CA GLN A 167 -2.58 8.42 11.12
C GLN A 167 -2.46 8.87 12.57
N THR A 168 -1.65 9.90 12.80
CA THR A 168 -1.64 10.64 14.07
C THR A 168 -2.18 12.03 13.81
N LYS A 169 -3.32 12.33 14.45
CA LYS A 169 -3.81 13.69 14.69
C LYS A 169 -3.68 13.93 16.18
N GLU A 170 -2.62 14.59 16.61
CA GLU A 170 -2.51 15.01 18.00
C GLU A 170 -2.95 16.47 18.13
N ASP A 171 -4.21 16.60 18.57
CA ASP A 171 -4.72 17.82 19.19
C ASP A 171 -4.52 17.66 20.70
N LYS A 172 -3.62 18.48 21.27
CA LYS A 172 -3.59 19.01 22.66
C LYS A 172 -2.17 19.06 23.22
N GLU A 173 -1.65 20.27 23.38
CA GLU A 173 -0.73 20.56 24.48
C GLU A 173 -1.45 20.23 25.80
N SER A 174 -1.13 19.08 26.41
CA SER A 174 -1.47 18.79 27.81
C SER A 174 -0.19 18.82 28.64
N SER A 175 0.52 19.95 28.61
CA SER A 175 1.40 20.36 29.71
C SER A 175 1.82 21.83 29.53
N PRO A 176 1.62 22.71 30.53
CA PRO A 176 1.99 24.11 30.44
C PRO A 176 3.50 24.24 30.72
N ALA A 177 4.34 23.99 29.73
CA ALA A 177 5.71 24.47 29.77
C ALA A 177 5.70 25.95 29.36
N THR A 178 5.42 26.84 30.32
CA THR A 178 5.61 28.29 30.21
C THR A 178 7.09 28.60 29.95
N LEU A 179 7.52 28.52 28.69
CA LEU A 179 8.69 29.23 28.21
C LEU A 179 8.24 30.64 27.82
N PHE A 180 8.34 31.55 28.78
CA PHE A 180 8.33 32.99 28.51
C PHE A 180 9.51 33.30 27.58
N THR A 181 9.27 33.32 26.27
CA THR A 181 10.16 34.00 25.34
C THR A 181 10.02 35.50 25.58
N LYS A 182 10.91 36.06 26.41
CA LYS A 182 11.16 37.50 26.47
C LYS A 182 11.39 37.96 25.03
N SER A 183 10.47 38.76 24.51
CA SER A 183 10.61 39.40 23.20
C SER A 183 11.91 40.18 23.18
N VAL A 184 12.90 39.71 22.41
CA VAL A 184 14.09 40.50 22.12
C VAL A 184 13.64 41.58 21.15
N LEU A 185 13.54 42.80 21.67
CA LEU A 185 13.29 44.01 20.89
C LEU A 185 14.54 44.32 20.07
N THR A 186 14.54 43.99 18.78
CA THR A 186 15.47 44.58 17.81
C THR A 186 14.76 45.72 17.08
N PRO A 187 15.27 46.96 17.16
CA PRO A 187 14.77 48.06 16.34
C PRO A 187 15.36 47.89 14.93
N ILE A 188 14.53 47.51 13.97
CA ILE A 188 14.92 47.49 12.54
C ILE A 188 14.00 48.46 11.80
N ALA A 189 14.67 49.29 10.98
CA ALA A 189 14.15 50.36 10.16
C ALA A 189 12.95 49.94 9.29
N GLU A 190 12.15 50.94 8.93
CA GLU A 190 10.85 50.81 8.30
C GLU A 190 10.97 50.52 6.80
N GLU A 191 10.46 49.36 6.37
CA GLU A 191 9.98 49.18 5.00
C GLU A 191 8.49 48.78 5.03
N PRO A 192 7.68 49.27 4.07
CA PRO A 192 6.26 49.01 4.02
C PRO A 192 6.01 47.64 3.37
N HIS A 193 6.06 46.58 4.18
CA HIS A 193 5.62 45.26 3.71
C HIS A 193 4.09 45.21 3.65
N SER A 194 3.57 44.72 2.52
CA SER A 194 2.14 44.50 2.30
C SER A 194 1.54 43.62 3.40
N ALA A 195 0.35 43.99 3.88
CA ALA A 195 -0.36 43.33 4.97
C ALA A 195 -0.63 41.84 4.76
N SER A 196 -0.53 41.35 3.52
CA SER A 196 -0.77 39.95 3.15
C SER A 196 0.44 39.02 3.28
N SER A 197 1.67 39.54 3.37
CA SER A 197 2.88 38.71 3.37
C SER A 197 3.38 38.40 4.79
N PRO A 198 3.79 37.16 5.08
CA PRO A 198 4.35 36.81 6.39
C PRO A 198 5.74 37.44 6.58
N THR A 199 5.92 38.04 7.75
CA THR A 199 7.18 38.62 8.20
C THR A 199 8.23 37.51 8.41
N LYS A 200 9.52 37.90 8.37
CA LYS A 200 10.62 36.99 8.70
C LYS A 200 10.50 36.42 10.11
N SER A 201 10.05 37.23 11.08
CA SER A 201 9.82 36.80 12.46
C SER A 201 8.74 35.72 12.57
N GLU A 202 7.65 35.82 11.81
CA GLU A 202 6.58 34.82 11.81
C GLU A 202 7.09 33.49 11.22
N ARG A 203 7.85 33.56 10.13
CA ARG A 203 8.51 32.38 9.52
C ARG A 203 9.51 31.72 10.46
N ASP A 204 10.39 32.49 11.09
CA ASP A 204 11.40 31.97 12.01
C ASP A 204 10.75 31.32 13.25
N MET A 205 9.68 31.94 13.78
CA MET A 205 8.93 31.39 14.92
C MET A 205 8.15 30.12 14.55
N PHE A 206 7.55 30.09 13.35
CA PHE A 206 6.90 28.90 12.81
C PHE A 206 7.90 27.74 12.66
N ARG A 207 9.07 28.00 12.05
CA ARG A 207 10.16 27.02 11.93
C ARG A 207 10.63 26.49 13.28
N MET A 208 10.81 27.37 14.27
CA MET A 208 11.24 26.94 15.60
C MET A 208 10.19 26.04 16.27
N LYS A 209 8.90 26.38 16.15
CA LYS A 209 7.80 25.53 16.64
C LYS A 209 7.71 24.20 15.88
N ALA A 210 7.89 24.21 14.56
CA ALA A 210 7.97 23.01 13.74
C ALA A 210 9.09 22.08 14.19
N ILE A 211 10.30 22.61 14.40
CA ILE A 211 11.45 21.84 14.94
C ILE A 211 11.11 21.23 16.30
N MET A 212 10.47 22.01 17.19
CA MET A 212 10.08 21.51 18.51
C MET A 212 9.05 20.37 18.42
N LEU A 213 8.03 20.51 17.57
CA LEU A 213 7.02 19.48 17.35
C LEU A 213 7.65 18.21 16.77
N LEU A 214 8.50 18.31 15.74
CA LEU A 214 9.20 17.14 15.20
C LEU A 214 10.04 16.42 16.27
N LYS A 215 10.79 17.18 17.08
CA LYS A 215 11.58 16.60 18.18
C LYS A 215 10.70 15.90 19.22
N GLN A 216 9.56 16.48 19.59
CA GLN A 216 8.61 15.86 20.53
C GLN A 216 8.06 14.53 20.00
N HIS A 217 7.88 14.40 18.69
CA HIS A 217 7.40 13.18 18.05
C HIS A 217 8.50 12.20 17.65
N ASN A 218 9.75 12.43 18.07
CA ASN A 218 10.94 11.66 17.68
C ASN A 218 11.16 11.59 16.15
N LEU A 219 10.77 12.63 15.42
CA LEU A 219 10.98 12.75 13.98
C LEU A 219 12.27 13.56 13.70
N SER A 220 13.02 13.18 12.67
CA SER A 220 14.29 13.83 12.32
C SER A 220 14.09 15.29 11.86
N VAL A 221 14.86 16.20 12.47
CA VAL A 221 14.80 17.65 12.21
C VAL A 221 15.40 18.04 10.87
N LYS A 222 16.29 17.21 10.31
CA LYS A 222 16.96 17.45 9.02
C LYS A 222 15.97 17.59 7.85
N MET A 223 14.73 17.15 8.03
CA MET A 223 13.69 17.18 7.00
C MET A 223 13.04 18.56 6.81
N ILE A 224 13.28 19.53 7.71
CA ILE A 224 12.73 20.90 7.58
C ILE A 224 13.47 21.73 6.53
N GLU A 225 14.76 21.48 6.30
CA GLU A 225 15.60 22.34 5.43
C GLU A 225 15.24 22.24 3.93
N GLY A 226 14.52 21.20 3.52
CA GLY A 226 14.03 20.99 2.14
C GLY A 226 12.51 21.06 1.97
N ALA A 227 11.75 21.40 3.02
CA ALA A 227 10.30 21.38 2.99
C ALA A 227 9.71 22.62 2.32
N SER A 228 8.74 22.44 1.41
CA SER A 228 8.03 23.55 0.77
C SER A 228 7.09 24.23 1.78
N GLU A 229 7.33 25.52 2.03
CA GLU A 229 6.44 26.35 2.85
C GLU A 229 5.31 26.89 1.98
N GLU A 230 4.06 26.50 2.27
CA GLU A 230 2.88 27.14 1.70
C GLU A 230 2.28 28.12 2.70
N VAL A 231 2.26 29.40 2.32
CA VAL A 231 1.57 30.43 3.08
C VAL A 231 0.12 30.45 2.62
N ALA A 232 -0.77 29.87 3.42
CA ALA A 232 -2.19 30.10 3.25
C ALA A 232 -2.48 31.55 3.70
N GLY A 233 -2.87 32.40 2.76
CA GLY A 233 -3.15 33.83 2.98
C GLY A 233 -4.20 34.10 4.08
N GLU A 234 -4.45 35.39 4.34
CA GLU A 234 -5.34 35.89 5.41
C GLU A 234 -6.56 34.98 5.61
N GLY A 235 -6.69 34.44 6.82
CA GLY A 235 -7.89 33.71 7.21
C GLY A 235 -9.14 34.60 7.09
N PRO A 236 -10.35 34.06 7.26
CA PRO A 236 -11.62 34.80 7.13
C PRO A 236 -11.81 35.95 8.14
N SER A 237 -10.79 36.30 8.92
CA SER A 237 -10.80 37.36 9.93
C SER A 237 -9.54 38.23 9.81
N GLU A 238 -9.74 39.55 9.81
CA GLU A 238 -8.67 40.56 9.70
C GLU A 238 -7.51 40.25 10.67
N GLY A 239 -6.30 40.14 10.12
CA GLY A 239 -5.07 40.01 10.91
C GLY A 239 -4.67 38.60 11.34
N ILE A 240 -5.26 37.51 10.83
CA ILE A 240 -4.77 36.15 11.06
C ILE A 240 -3.96 35.63 9.87
N ILE A 241 -2.74 35.17 10.13
CA ILE A 241 -1.87 34.50 9.16
C ILE A 241 -1.80 33.02 9.48
N SER A 242 -2.01 32.17 8.47
CA SER A 242 -1.88 30.73 8.57
C SER A 242 -0.63 30.24 7.85
N PHE A 243 0.09 29.34 8.49
CA PHE A 243 1.21 28.62 7.91
C PHE A 243 0.84 27.17 7.75
N ARG A 244 1.22 26.61 6.60
CA ARG A 244 1.14 25.20 6.30
C ARG A 244 2.47 24.78 5.69
N GLN A 245 3.08 23.73 6.23
CA GLN A 245 4.32 23.19 5.70
C GLN A 245 4.18 21.69 5.55
N PHE A 246 4.47 21.21 4.35
CA PHE A 246 4.53 19.79 4.06
C PHE A 246 5.99 19.36 4.08
N ILE A 247 6.28 18.38 4.93
CA ILE A 247 7.60 17.76 4.98
C ILE A 247 7.54 16.48 4.15
N SER A 248 8.24 16.51 3.01
CA SER A 248 8.46 15.31 2.21
C SER A 248 9.53 14.46 2.87
N THR A 249 9.21 13.20 3.18
CA THR A 249 10.08 12.34 3.99
C THR A 249 10.42 11.05 3.24
N LEU A 250 9.41 10.23 2.98
CA LEU A 250 9.49 8.97 2.26
C LEU A 250 8.23 8.84 1.39
N PRO A 251 8.27 8.19 0.20
CA PRO A 251 7.05 7.92 -0.54
C PRO A 251 6.00 7.21 0.33
N GLY A 252 4.76 7.69 0.24
CA GLY A 252 3.66 7.23 1.09
C GLY A 252 3.62 7.85 2.50
N GLU A 253 4.52 8.77 2.86
CA GLU A 253 4.52 9.50 4.13
C GLU A 253 4.29 11.01 3.90
N GLU A 254 3.19 11.52 4.44
CA GLU A 254 2.80 12.94 4.42
C GLU A 254 2.84 13.47 5.86
N ILE A 255 3.73 14.42 6.13
CA ILE A 255 3.76 15.16 7.39
C ILE A 255 3.34 16.59 7.10
N GLU A 256 2.21 16.98 7.67
CA GLU A 256 1.65 18.31 7.58
C GLU A 256 1.82 19.04 8.93
N LEU A 257 2.50 20.18 8.87
CA LEU A 257 2.62 21.12 9.97
C LEU A 257 1.72 22.31 9.71
N THR A 258 0.86 22.64 10.66
CA THR A 258 0.00 23.83 10.60
C THR A 258 0.19 24.69 11.83
N GLY A 259 -0.02 26.00 11.68
CA GLY A 259 0.04 26.96 12.77
C GLY A 259 -0.42 28.34 12.34
N GLN A 260 -0.98 29.11 13.26
CA GLN A 260 -1.53 30.44 12.98
C GLN A 260 -0.92 31.51 13.89
N PHE A 261 -0.89 32.74 13.37
CA PHE A 261 -0.44 33.92 14.08
C PHE A 261 -1.50 35.02 13.97
N LYS A 262 -1.75 35.72 15.07
CA LYS A 262 -2.63 36.89 15.11
C LYS A 262 -1.82 38.18 15.17
N ARG A 263 -1.99 39.06 14.20
CA ARG A 263 -1.44 40.41 14.15
C ARG A 263 -2.30 41.35 14.99
N LEU A 264 -1.68 42.06 15.93
CA LEU A 264 -2.39 43.02 16.77
C LEU A 264 -2.44 44.39 16.08
N GLY A 265 -3.62 44.74 15.58
CA GLY A 265 -4.06 46.11 15.25
C GLY A 265 -3.14 46.89 14.30
N GLY A 266 -3.41 46.84 13.00
CA GLY A 266 -2.91 47.78 11.96
C GLY A 266 -1.39 47.88 11.77
N LYS A 267 -0.58 47.31 12.66
CA LYS A 267 0.88 47.32 12.61
C LYS A 267 1.37 45.90 12.30
N VAL A 268 1.85 45.72 11.07
CA VAL A 268 2.43 44.49 10.51
C VAL A 268 3.51 43.84 11.42
N LYS A 269 4.08 44.60 12.36
CA LYS A 269 5.25 44.20 13.17
C LYS A 269 4.94 43.41 14.46
N ARG A 270 3.69 43.29 14.92
CA ARG A 270 3.38 42.55 16.17
C ARG A 270 2.41 41.40 15.91
N SER A 271 2.95 40.19 15.84
CA SER A 271 2.20 38.94 15.74
C SER A 271 2.42 38.06 16.96
N ILE A 272 1.33 37.42 17.39
CA ILE A 272 1.31 36.48 18.52
C ILE A 272 0.95 35.10 17.96
N PRO A 273 1.72 34.04 18.27
CA PRO A 273 1.38 32.69 17.85
C PRO A 273 0.09 32.24 18.56
N LEU A 274 -0.87 31.73 17.81
CA LEU A 274 -2.06 31.10 18.36
C LEU A 274 -1.70 29.66 18.72
N ILE A 275 -1.23 29.45 19.95
CA ILE A 275 -0.65 28.18 20.40
C ILE A 275 -1.55 26.97 20.09
N GLU A 276 -2.86 27.11 20.27
CA GLU A 276 -3.88 26.08 20.03
C GLU A 276 -4.01 25.63 18.55
N THR A 277 -3.41 26.38 17.64
CA THR A 277 -3.47 26.12 16.20
C THR A 277 -2.24 25.38 15.66
N PHE A 278 -1.18 25.26 16.47
CA PHE A 278 0.02 24.53 16.07
C PHE A 278 -0.24 23.03 16.16
N ARG A 279 -0.25 22.36 15.01
CA ARG A 279 -0.57 20.94 14.91
C ARG A 279 0.38 20.24 13.98
N LEU A 280 0.75 19.02 14.36
CA LEU A 280 1.44 18.07 13.50
C LEU A 280 0.46 16.96 13.15
N GLN A 281 0.21 16.80 11.85
CA GLN A 281 -0.54 15.68 11.33
C GLN A 281 0.39 14.83 10.48
N ALA A 282 0.58 13.58 10.88
CA ALA A 282 1.34 12.61 10.09
C ALA A 282 0.38 11.55 9.56
N LYS A 283 0.40 11.35 8.24
CA LYS A 283 -0.24 10.24 7.57
C LYS A 283 0.84 9.42 6.88
N SER A 284 0.81 8.11 7.05
CA SER A 284 1.65 7.22 6.28
C SER A 284 0.83 6.06 5.76
N HIS A 285 1.12 5.66 4.53
CA HIS A 285 0.57 4.50 3.86
C HIS A 285 1.73 3.72 3.25
N GLN A 286 1.94 2.49 3.73
CA GLN A 286 3.03 1.63 3.30
C GLN A 286 2.47 0.27 2.86
N THR A 287 2.87 -0.16 1.66
CA THR A 287 2.52 -1.48 1.09
C THR A 287 3.65 -2.49 1.27
N GLY A 288 4.85 -2.02 1.66
CA GLY A 288 6.05 -2.85 1.76
C GLY A 288 6.74 -3.10 0.41
N PHE A 289 6.20 -2.54 -0.68
CA PHE A 289 6.76 -2.59 -2.03
C PHE A 289 7.45 -1.25 -2.36
N PRO A 290 8.54 -1.22 -3.16
CA PRO A 290 9.25 0.01 -3.48
C PRO A 290 8.43 0.99 -4.32
N HIS A 291 8.56 2.28 -4.00
CA HIS A 291 8.25 3.38 -4.91
C HIS A 291 9.37 3.57 -5.97
N PRO A 292 9.12 4.11 -7.18
CA PRO A 292 10.17 4.43 -8.14
C PRO A 292 11.33 5.25 -7.54
N LEU A 293 11.04 6.25 -6.71
CA LEU A 293 12.08 7.02 -5.99
C LEU A 293 12.95 6.14 -5.08
N GLN A 294 12.40 5.08 -4.50
CA GLN A 294 13.12 4.16 -3.63
C GLN A 294 13.89 3.10 -4.41
N LEU A 295 13.65 2.90 -5.70
CA LEU A 295 14.33 1.86 -6.48
C LEU A 295 14.90 2.44 -7.77
N ALA A 296 16.00 3.19 -7.62
CA ALA A 296 16.76 3.72 -8.75
C ALA A 296 15.94 4.47 -9.82
N GLY A 297 14.86 5.15 -9.43
CA GLY A 297 14.01 5.91 -10.36
C GLY A 297 12.99 5.05 -11.13
N PHE A 298 12.97 3.72 -10.96
CA PHE A 298 12.07 2.80 -11.66
C PHE A 298 11.56 1.68 -10.75
N ALA A 299 10.24 1.61 -10.59
CA ALA A 299 9.55 0.46 -10.00
C ALA A 299 8.17 0.30 -10.64
N PHE A 300 7.68 -0.93 -10.77
CA PHE A 300 6.27 -1.16 -11.04
C PHE A 300 5.43 -0.93 -9.78
N SER A 301 4.13 -0.78 -9.96
CA SER A 301 3.19 -0.71 -8.85
C SER A 301 3.04 -2.07 -8.15
N ASP A 302 2.91 -2.05 -6.83
CA ASP A 302 2.48 -3.19 -6.00
C ASP A 302 1.14 -3.78 -6.45
N SER A 303 0.33 -2.99 -7.17
CA SER A 303 -0.90 -3.47 -7.79
C SER A 303 -0.69 -4.58 -8.83
N LEU A 304 0.49 -4.72 -9.45
CA LEU A 304 0.77 -5.91 -10.28
C LEU A 304 1.09 -7.16 -9.45
N PHE A 305 1.30 -7.00 -8.14
CA PHE A 305 1.53 -8.11 -7.23
C PHE A 305 0.19 -8.80 -6.93
N PRO A 306 0.09 -10.14 -7.08
CA PRO A 306 -1.13 -10.86 -6.75
C PRO A 306 -1.50 -10.67 -5.28
N ALA A 307 -2.68 -10.12 -5.01
CA ALA A 307 -2.96 -9.55 -3.71
C ALA A 307 -3.39 -10.60 -2.65
N CYS A 308 -4.16 -11.62 -3.04
CA CYS A 308 -4.77 -12.59 -2.12
C CYS A 308 -4.99 -13.96 -2.78
N PRO A 309 -3.95 -14.77 -2.97
CA PRO A 309 -4.15 -16.12 -3.49
C PRO A 309 -5.07 -16.95 -2.58
N LEU A 310 -6.05 -17.67 -3.15
CA LEU A 310 -7.02 -18.44 -2.35
C LEU A 310 -6.37 -19.59 -1.57
N ARG A 311 -5.35 -20.24 -2.13
CA ARG A 311 -4.65 -21.37 -1.50
C ARG A 311 -3.14 -21.10 -1.42
N PRO A 312 -2.67 -20.27 -0.47
CA PRO A 312 -1.26 -19.90 -0.40
C PRO A 312 -0.32 -21.07 -0.11
N GLU A 313 -0.83 -22.17 0.45
CA GLU A 313 -0.04 -23.39 0.68
C GLU A 313 0.41 -24.07 -0.62
N ALA A 314 -0.26 -23.78 -1.75
CA ALA A 314 0.12 -24.29 -3.07
C ALA A 314 1.22 -23.45 -3.74
N ILE A 315 1.59 -22.32 -3.14
CA ILE A 315 2.61 -21.37 -3.64
C ILE A 315 3.56 -20.92 -2.51
N PRO A 316 4.28 -21.87 -1.86
CA PRO A 316 5.11 -21.57 -0.71
C PRO A 316 6.21 -20.53 -0.94
N ASP A 317 6.84 -20.46 -2.12
CA ASP A 317 7.87 -19.46 -2.38
C ASP A 317 7.24 -18.06 -2.54
N PHE A 318 6.12 -17.93 -3.23
CA PHE A 318 5.32 -16.70 -3.26
C PHE A 318 4.85 -16.26 -1.86
N TYR A 319 4.36 -17.20 -1.05
CA TYR A 319 3.88 -16.90 0.30
C TYR A 319 4.98 -16.32 1.20
N ARG A 320 6.22 -16.79 1.05
CA ARG A 320 7.38 -16.22 1.77
C ARG A 320 7.62 -14.77 1.38
N ILE A 321 7.46 -14.43 0.10
CA ILE A 321 7.62 -13.06 -0.39
C ILE A 321 6.52 -12.17 0.18
N HIS A 322 5.26 -12.61 0.15
CA HIS A 322 4.14 -11.85 0.74
C HIS A 322 4.38 -11.56 2.23
N LYS A 323 4.90 -12.54 2.99
CA LYS A 323 5.25 -12.32 4.39
C LYS A 323 6.35 -11.27 4.58
N LYS A 324 7.40 -11.30 3.74
CA LYS A 324 8.44 -10.26 3.74
C LYS A 324 7.86 -8.88 3.42
N MET A 325 6.90 -8.80 2.49
CA MET A 325 6.18 -7.54 2.18
C MET A 325 5.41 -7.01 3.40
N GLU A 326 4.67 -7.87 4.11
CA GLU A 326 3.99 -7.51 5.37
C GLU A 326 4.97 -6.98 6.42
N GLU A 327 6.10 -7.68 6.61
CA GLU A 327 7.15 -7.29 7.55
C GLU A 327 7.77 -5.93 7.18
N ALA A 328 8.01 -5.69 5.88
CA ALA A 328 8.54 -4.42 5.36
C ALA A 328 7.55 -3.26 5.54
N ALA A 329 6.27 -3.46 5.22
CA ALA A 329 5.24 -2.42 5.33
C ALA A 329 5.13 -1.88 6.75
N VAL A 330 5.14 -2.76 7.76
CA VAL A 330 5.12 -2.37 9.18
C VAL A 330 6.44 -1.70 9.58
N ALA A 331 7.57 -2.22 9.11
CA ALA A 331 8.89 -1.70 9.45
C ALA A 331 9.18 -0.31 8.87
N LEU A 332 8.51 0.07 7.79
CA LEU A 332 8.65 1.35 7.09
C LEU A 332 7.66 2.43 7.56
N LEU A 333 6.71 2.11 8.44
CA LEU A 333 5.87 3.13 9.07
C LEU A 333 6.72 4.18 9.80
N PRO A 334 6.20 5.40 10.10
CA PRO A 334 7.00 6.47 10.70
C PRO A 334 7.66 6.12 12.04
N LYS A 335 7.07 5.17 12.80
CA LYS A 335 7.63 4.63 14.06
C LYS A 335 8.27 3.25 13.89
N GLY A 336 8.37 2.77 12.65
CA GLY A 336 8.91 1.48 12.28
C GLY A 336 10.44 1.47 12.34
N ARG A 337 11.01 0.28 12.58
CA ARG A 337 12.45 0.10 12.81
C ARG A 337 13.34 0.45 11.62
N LEU A 338 12.80 0.50 10.40
CA LEU A 338 13.56 0.72 9.15
C LEU A 338 13.28 2.08 8.48
N ASN A 339 12.36 2.89 9.00
CA ASN A 339 11.92 4.12 8.33
C ASN A 339 13.05 5.17 8.20
N GLU A 340 13.79 5.46 9.27
CA GLU A 340 14.91 6.42 9.22
C GLU A 340 16.01 5.95 8.28
N ALA A 341 16.38 4.66 8.32
CA ALA A 341 17.37 4.10 7.41
C ALA A 341 16.92 4.19 5.93
N ALA A 342 15.64 3.97 5.65
CA ALA A 342 15.09 4.10 4.30
C ALA A 342 15.14 5.55 3.78
N LYS A 343 14.94 6.54 4.67
CA LYS A 343 15.08 7.97 4.35
C LYS A 343 16.53 8.33 4.05
N GLU A 344 17.47 7.86 4.88
CA GLU A 344 18.90 8.07 4.65
C GLU A 344 19.38 7.42 3.33
N ASN A 345 18.96 6.19 3.05
CA ASN A 345 19.23 5.51 1.78
C ASN A 345 18.72 6.33 0.58
N LEU A 346 17.50 6.86 0.66
CA LEU A 346 16.92 7.69 -0.39
C LEU A 346 17.78 8.94 -0.64
N CYS A 347 18.19 9.64 0.42
CA CYS A 347 19.08 10.80 0.30
C CYS A 347 20.43 10.43 -0.34
N LEU A 348 21.04 9.31 0.07
CA LEU A 348 22.30 8.85 -0.51
C LEU A 348 22.14 8.55 -2.01
N LYS A 349 21.04 7.92 -2.41
CA LYS A 349 20.75 7.61 -3.82
C LYS A 349 20.52 8.86 -4.65
N ILE A 350 19.73 9.82 -4.17
CA ILE A 350 19.52 11.11 -4.86
C ILE A 350 20.88 11.80 -5.08
N ASN A 351 21.70 11.83 -4.04
CA ASN A 351 23.03 12.45 -4.12
C ASN A 351 23.95 11.71 -5.10
N ALA A 352 23.95 10.37 -5.09
CA ALA A 352 24.75 9.55 -6.00
C ALA A 352 24.30 9.74 -7.45
N PHE A 353 22.99 9.72 -7.69
CA PHE A 353 22.40 9.98 -9.00
C PHE A 353 22.83 11.35 -9.55
N ASN A 354 22.76 12.40 -8.73
CA ASN A 354 23.11 13.75 -9.16
C ASN A 354 24.61 13.94 -9.48
N GLU A 355 25.50 13.14 -8.87
CA GLU A 355 26.93 13.14 -9.24
C GLU A 355 27.21 12.38 -10.54
N GLY A 356 26.52 11.26 -10.78
CA GLY A 356 26.66 10.42 -11.98
C GLY A 356 25.55 10.63 -13.01
N LYS A 357 24.99 11.84 -13.08
CA LYS A 357 23.71 12.13 -13.77
C LYS A 357 23.64 11.55 -15.19
N ASP A 358 24.66 11.78 -16.00
CA ASP A 358 24.65 11.41 -17.42
C ASP A 358 24.64 9.88 -17.59
N ASP A 359 25.47 9.16 -16.83
CA ASP A 359 25.55 7.69 -16.85
C ASP A 359 24.20 7.06 -16.45
N TYR A 360 23.54 7.59 -15.41
CA TYR A 360 22.26 7.05 -14.98
C TYR A 360 21.12 7.37 -15.95
N ILE A 361 21.12 8.54 -16.57
CA ILE A 361 20.15 8.88 -17.63
C ILE A 361 20.34 7.93 -18.83
N GLU A 362 21.58 7.63 -19.20
CA GLU A 362 21.88 6.66 -20.27
C GLU A 362 21.38 5.26 -19.90
N LEU A 363 21.63 4.79 -18.67
CA LEU A 363 21.11 3.50 -18.20
C LEU A 363 19.58 3.44 -18.24
N HIS A 364 18.88 4.52 -17.87
CA HIS A 364 17.42 4.57 -17.99
C HIS A 364 16.94 4.56 -19.45
N LEU A 365 17.67 5.19 -20.37
CA LEU A 365 17.36 5.12 -21.80
C LEU A 365 17.58 3.70 -22.35
N LEU A 366 18.64 3.02 -21.92
CA LEU A 366 18.89 1.61 -22.25
C LEU A 366 17.78 0.71 -21.71
N LEU A 367 17.35 0.92 -20.46
CA LEU A 367 16.22 0.21 -19.87
C LEU A 367 14.92 0.43 -20.68
N ALA A 368 14.62 1.68 -21.04
CA ALA A 368 13.46 1.99 -21.86
C ALA A 368 13.52 1.32 -23.24
N THR A 369 14.72 1.15 -23.80
CA THR A 369 14.94 0.43 -25.05
C THR A 369 14.76 -1.09 -24.87
N ALA A 370 15.24 -1.64 -23.76
CA ALA A 370 15.09 -3.06 -23.42
C ALA A 370 13.61 -3.47 -23.30
N PHE A 371 12.74 -2.59 -22.80
CA PHE A 371 11.29 -2.84 -22.73
C PHE A 371 10.66 -3.24 -24.07
N ARG A 372 11.27 -2.88 -25.22
CA ARG A 372 10.75 -3.25 -26.55
C ARG A 372 10.70 -4.76 -26.79
N LYS A 373 11.45 -5.57 -26.04
CA LYS A 373 11.35 -7.04 -26.15
C LYS A 373 10.01 -7.58 -25.66
N ILE A 374 9.27 -6.82 -24.87
CA ILE A 374 7.94 -7.19 -24.37
C ILE A 374 6.93 -7.19 -25.52
N ARG A 375 7.06 -6.24 -26.45
CA ARG A 375 6.18 -6.12 -27.61
C ARG A 375 6.94 -5.57 -28.81
N THR A 376 7.04 -6.39 -29.84
CA THR A 376 7.43 -5.93 -31.17
C THR A 376 6.35 -5.00 -31.71
N ASP A 377 6.75 -3.78 -32.05
CA ASP A 377 6.02 -2.80 -32.86
C ASP A 377 5.07 -1.80 -32.15
N PRO A 378 5.60 -0.89 -31.30
CA PRO A 378 4.99 0.44 -31.15
C PRO A 378 5.17 1.23 -32.45
N SER A 379 4.19 2.04 -32.85
CA SER A 379 4.28 2.90 -34.03
C SER A 379 5.55 3.77 -34.04
N SER A 380 6.07 4.15 -35.22
CA SER A 380 7.37 4.85 -35.35
C SER A 380 7.49 6.11 -34.50
N TYR A 381 6.41 6.89 -34.35
CA TYR A 381 6.35 8.09 -33.51
C TYR A 381 6.51 7.78 -32.01
N VAL A 382 6.00 6.63 -31.56
CA VAL A 382 6.13 6.17 -30.17
C VAL A 382 7.58 5.76 -29.86
N ASN A 383 8.36 5.38 -30.88
CA ASN A 383 9.75 4.92 -30.70
C ASN A 383 10.77 6.04 -30.44
N GLU A 384 10.47 7.29 -30.77
CA GLU A 384 11.36 8.44 -30.47
C GLU A 384 11.16 9.01 -29.06
N ALA A 385 10.02 8.71 -28.44
CA ALA A 385 9.61 9.29 -27.15
C ALA A 385 10.64 9.10 -26.02
N PRO A 386 11.29 7.93 -25.83
CA PRO A 386 12.32 7.78 -24.79
C PRO A 386 13.49 8.75 -25.00
N GLY A 387 14.00 8.88 -26.22
CA GLY A 387 15.14 9.75 -26.52
C GLY A 387 14.84 11.22 -26.24
N LEU A 388 13.65 11.69 -26.63
CA LEU A 388 13.20 13.06 -26.36
C LEU A 388 13.03 13.32 -24.86
N PHE A 389 12.41 12.39 -24.14
CA PHE A 389 12.21 12.49 -22.70
C PHE A 389 13.53 12.53 -21.93
N PHE A 390 14.43 11.57 -22.12
CA PHE A 390 15.69 11.54 -21.38
C PHE A 390 16.61 12.71 -21.74
N SER A 391 16.54 13.22 -22.97
CA SER A 391 17.20 14.48 -23.35
C SER A 391 16.65 15.68 -22.58
N SER A 392 15.33 15.75 -22.37
CA SER A 392 14.69 16.81 -21.57
C SER A 392 15.05 16.71 -20.09
N VAL A 393 15.07 15.49 -19.52
CA VAL A 393 15.50 15.20 -18.15
C VAL A 393 16.95 15.62 -17.91
N GLY A 394 17.83 15.42 -18.91
CA GLY A 394 19.21 15.91 -18.90
C GLY A 394 19.35 17.42 -18.65
N ARG A 395 18.32 18.21 -18.98
CA ARG A 395 18.28 19.66 -18.77
C ARG A 395 17.57 20.07 -17.47
N SER A 396 16.95 19.12 -16.78
CA SER A 396 16.20 19.35 -15.55
C SER A 396 17.12 19.62 -14.36
N LYS A 397 16.58 20.38 -13.39
CA LYS A 397 17.23 20.65 -12.10
C LYS A 397 17.17 19.43 -11.16
N ASP A 398 16.18 18.56 -11.34
CA ASP A 398 16.00 17.36 -10.53
C ASP A 398 15.66 16.16 -11.42
N PRO A 399 16.67 15.61 -12.13
CA PRO A 399 16.46 14.54 -13.09
C PRO A 399 15.94 13.24 -12.45
N PHE A 400 16.38 12.94 -11.22
CA PHE A 400 15.97 11.73 -10.52
C PHE A 400 14.46 11.73 -10.24
N SER A 401 13.95 12.83 -9.68
CA SER A 401 12.52 12.99 -9.42
C SER A 401 11.70 13.06 -10.72
N GLU A 402 12.24 13.64 -11.79
CA GLU A 402 11.53 13.70 -13.07
C GLU A 402 11.33 12.32 -13.70
N ILE A 403 12.35 11.46 -13.68
CA ILE A 403 12.25 10.06 -14.11
C ILE A 403 11.26 9.30 -13.22
N ALA A 404 11.46 9.36 -11.90
CA ALA A 404 10.61 8.63 -10.95
C ALA A 404 9.13 9.04 -11.06
N SER A 405 8.86 10.33 -11.24
CA SER A 405 7.49 10.84 -11.39
C SER A 405 6.84 10.48 -12.73
N ALA A 406 7.61 10.19 -13.78
CA ALA A 406 7.05 9.65 -15.02
C ALA A 406 6.58 8.20 -14.82
N TYR A 407 7.41 7.37 -14.18
CA TYR A 407 7.04 6.00 -13.83
C TYR A 407 5.90 5.92 -12.81
N GLU A 408 5.90 6.79 -11.80
CA GLU A 408 4.81 6.90 -10.83
C GLU A 408 3.50 7.26 -11.53
N ARG A 409 3.52 8.24 -12.45
CA ARG A 409 2.32 8.61 -13.21
C ARG A 409 1.80 7.47 -14.08
N PHE A 410 2.70 6.74 -14.73
CA PHE A 410 2.36 5.52 -15.47
C PHE A 410 1.70 4.48 -14.54
N ASN A 411 2.32 4.20 -13.39
CA ASN A 411 1.79 3.27 -12.38
C ASN A 411 0.39 3.68 -11.89
N ASP A 412 0.16 4.97 -11.63
CA ASP A 412 -1.11 5.45 -11.13
C ASP A 412 -2.24 5.30 -12.15
N LEU A 413 -2.03 5.76 -13.39
CA LEU A 413 -3.06 5.81 -14.42
C LEU A 413 -3.33 4.45 -15.08
N PHE A 414 -2.29 3.69 -15.36
CA PHE A 414 -2.38 2.49 -16.21
C PHE A 414 -2.31 1.18 -15.42
N ILE A 415 -1.92 1.22 -14.14
CA ILE A 415 -1.90 0.02 -13.29
C ILE A 415 -2.86 0.16 -12.11
N LYS A 416 -2.66 1.10 -11.18
CA LYS A 416 -3.47 1.22 -9.96
C LYS A 416 -4.93 1.53 -10.27
N GLU A 417 -5.18 2.57 -11.08
CA GLU A 417 -6.54 2.98 -11.46
C GLU A 417 -7.25 1.88 -12.26
N GLN A 418 -6.52 1.16 -13.13
CA GLN A 418 -7.08 0.06 -13.90
C GLN A 418 -7.42 -1.16 -13.03
N LYS A 419 -6.55 -1.53 -12.07
CA LYS A 419 -6.84 -2.58 -11.10
C LYS A 419 -8.11 -2.24 -10.33
N LYS A 420 -8.20 -1.02 -9.77
CA LYS A 420 -9.39 -0.55 -9.04
C LYS A 420 -10.66 -0.69 -9.89
N ARG A 421 -10.65 -0.19 -11.12
CA ARG A 421 -11.80 -0.25 -12.04
C ARG A 421 -12.20 -1.68 -12.40
N LEU A 422 -11.22 -2.57 -12.64
CA LEU A 422 -11.49 -3.97 -12.91
C LEU A 422 -12.15 -4.67 -11.71
N TYR A 423 -11.68 -4.41 -10.51
CA TYR A 423 -12.29 -4.95 -9.28
C TYR A 423 -13.71 -4.39 -9.05
N GLU A 424 -13.93 -3.09 -9.28
CA GLU A 424 -15.27 -2.49 -9.23
C GLU A 424 -16.21 -3.12 -10.26
N LYS A 425 -15.71 -3.35 -11.48
CA LYS A 425 -16.46 -4.03 -12.53
C LYS A 425 -16.76 -5.48 -12.15
N HIS A 426 -15.78 -6.21 -11.63
CA HIS A 426 -15.96 -7.58 -11.15
C HIS A 426 -17.09 -7.67 -10.11
N ILE A 427 -17.12 -6.75 -9.15
CA ILE A 427 -18.20 -6.66 -8.15
C ILE A 427 -19.57 -6.49 -8.82
N SER A 428 -19.67 -5.65 -9.85
CA SER A 428 -20.93 -5.46 -10.59
C SER A 428 -21.38 -6.70 -11.38
N LEU A 429 -20.46 -7.62 -11.66
CA LEU A 429 -20.69 -8.82 -12.47
C LEU A 429 -20.99 -10.07 -11.62
N PHE A 430 -21.10 -9.95 -10.29
CA PHE A 430 -21.38 -11.10 -9.43
C PHE A 430 -22.67 -11.86 -9.80
N SER A 431 -23.66 -11.18 -10.38
CA SER A 431 -24.93 -11.78 -10.82
C SER A 431 -24.88 -12.44 -12.20
N VAL A 432 -23.84 -12.22 -13.01
CA VAL A 432 -23.74 -12.79 -14.36
C VAL A 432 -23.29 -14.24 -14.22
N ALA A 433 -24.04 -15.24 -14.66
CA ALA A 433 -23.66 -16.65 -14.46
C ALA A 433 -22.57 -17.13 -15.43
N ASP A 434 -22.50 -16.60 -16.65
CA ASP A 434 -21.58 -17.04 -17.70
C ASP A 434 -20.15 -16.50 -17.46
N SER A 435 -19.19 -17.41 -17.32
CA SER A 435 -17.77 -17.10 -17.10
C SER A 435 -17.12 -16.43 -18.32
N ARG A 436 -17.56 -16.76 -19.54
CA ARG A 436 -17.05 -16.13 -20.77
C ARG A 436 -17.51 -14.68 -20.87
N GLU A 437 -18.80 -14.43 -20.63
CA GLU A 437 -19.37 -13.09 -20.63
C GLU A 437 -18.70 -12.21 -19.57
N ARG A 438 -18.42 -12.75 -18.37
CA ARG A 438 -17.64 -12.05 -17.34
C ARG A 438 -16.25 -11.64 -17.84
N LYS A 439 -15.50 -12.57 -18.46
CA LYS A 439 -14.16 -12.28 -18.98
C LYS A 439 -14.20 -11.20 -20.05
N GLU A 440 -15.11 -11.30 -21.00
CA GLU A 440 -15.29 -10.31 -22.07
C GLU A 440 -15.66 -8.92 -21.51
N ALA A 441 -16.56 -8.87 -20.52
CA ALA A 441 -16.94 -7.63 -19.85
C ALA A 441 -15.79 -6.98 -19.06
N LEU A 442 -14.94 -7.77 -18.40
CA LEU A 442 -13.74 -7.28 -17.71
C LEU A 442 -12.70 -6.74 -18.71
N THR A 443 -12.42 -7.48 -19.79
CA THR A 443 -11.53 -7.02 -20.86
C THR A 443 -12.00 -5.70 -21.47
N LYS A 444 -13.31 -5.58 -21.74
CA LYS A 444 -13.91 -4.34 -22.25
C LYS A 444 -13.73 -3.18 -21.25
N ALA A 445 -14.04 -3.41 -19.97
CA ALA A 445 -13.89 -2.39 -18.94
C ALA A 445 -12.44 -1.94 -18.75
N TYR A 446 -11.46 -2.85 -18.87
CA TYR A 446 -10.04 -2.50 -18.87
C TYR A 446 -9.70 -1.59 -20.04
N ARG A 447 -10.07 -1.95 -21.28
CA ARG A 447 -9.76 -1.16 -22.48
C ARG A 447 -10.38 0.23 -22.43
N GLU A 448 -11.67 0.32 -22.08
CA GLU A 448 -12.33 1.61 -21.85
C GLU A 448 -11.63 2.42 -20.76
N GLY A 449 -11.19 1.74 -19.70
CA GLY A 449 -10.48 2.37 -18.60
C GLY A 449 -9.11 2.91 -19.02
N PHE A 450 -8.42 2.17 -19.87
CA PHE A 450 -7.12 2.50 -20.43
C PHE A 450 -7.20 3.74 -21.34
N TYR A 451 -8.19 3.82 -22.23
CA TYR A 451 -8.43 5.01 -23.05
C TYR A 451 -8.71 6.27 -22.22
N LYS A 452 -9.51 6.15 -21.15
CA LYS A 452 -9.72 7.27 -20.20
C LYS A 452 -8.42 7.70 -19.51
N GLY A 453 -7.48 6.78 -19.28
CA GLY A 453 -6.16 7.09 -18.76
C GLY A 453 -5.34 7.95 -19.74
N ILE A 454 -5.43 7.62 -21.04
CA ILE A 454 -4.82 8.42 -22.11
C ILE A 454 -5.43 9.82 -22.19
N GLU A 455 -6.76 9.94 -22.14
CA GLU A 455 -7.47 11.23 -22.16
C GLU A 455 -7.03 12.12 -20.98
N LYS A 456 -7.07 11.58 -19.76
CA LYS A 456 -6.65 12.29 -18.54
C LYS A 456 -5.20 12.77 -18.62
N LEU A 457 -4.31 11.93 -19.13
CA LEU A 457 -2.90 12.31 -19.33
C LEU A 457 -2.73 13.42 -20.38
N ASN A 458 -3.57 13.45 -21.42
CA ASN A 458 -3.57 14.50 -22.44
C ASN A 458 -4.09 15.84 -21.91
N GLU A 459 -5.01 15.82 -20.94
CA GLU A 459 -5.56 17.00 -20.26
C GLU A 459 -4.58 17.62 -19.25
N GLU A 460 -3.67 16.83 -18.69
CA GLU A 460 -2.68 17.30 -17.71
C GLU A 460 -1.68 18.29 -18.31
N SER A 461 -1.33 19.35 -17.58
CA SER A 461 -0.35 20.37 -17.99
C SER A 461 1.13 19.90 -17.92
N SER A 462 1.41 18.62 -18.14
CA SER A 462 2.77 18.07 -18.17
C SER A 462 3.53 18.46 -19.44
N SER A 463 4.87 18.41 -19.43
CA SER A 463 5.67 18.56 -20.65
C SER A 463 5.27 17.52 -21.70
N SER A 464 5.35 17.90 -22.98
CA SER A 464 5.03 17.04 -24.11
C SER A 464 5.86 15.77 -24.15
N GLU A 465 7.13 15.86 -23.76
CA GLU A 465 8.12 14.79 -23.78
C GLU A 465 7.83 13.76 -22.69
N LYS A 466 7.55 14.22 -21.45
CA LYS A 466 7.14 13.33 -20.36
C LYS A 466 5.84 12.60 -20.68
N ARG A 467 4.88 13.32 -21.26
CA ARG A 467 3.61 12.73 -21.71
C ARG A 467 3.84 11.65 -22.76
N ALA A 468 4.61 11.93 -23.80
CA ALA A 468 4.91 10.98 -24.86
C ALA A 468 5.60 9.73 -24.32
N TYR A 469 6.52 9.89 -23.36
CA TYR A 469 7.18 8.75 -22.72
C TYR A 469 6.23 7.89 -21.88
N ILE A 470 5.31 8.50 -21.12
CA ILE A 470 4.29 7.75 -20.38
C ILE A 470 3.39 6.96 -21.34
N LEU A 471 3.00 7.56 -22.49
CA LEU A 471 2.22 6.87 -23.52
C LEU A 471 3.01 5.73 -24.19
N TYR A 472 4.33 5.89 -24.36
CA TYR A 472 5.22 4.82 -24.81
C TYR A 472 5.18 3.62 -23.87
N LEU A 473 5.32 3.86 -22.55
CA LEU A 473 5.20 2.79 -21.55
C LEU A 473 3.81 2.15 -21.60
N ALA A 474 2.74 2.96 -21.64
CA ALA A 474 1.37 2.49 -21.73
C ALA A 474 1.18 1.51 -22.91
N ALA A 475 1.62 1.89 -24.11
CA ALA A 475 1.48 1.06 -25.31
C ALA A 475 2.27 -0.27 -25.22
N LEU A 476 3.45 -0.26 -24.59
CA LEU A 476 4.27 -1.46 -24.41
C LEU A 476 3.66 -2.45 -23.42
N PHE A 477 3.14 -1.95 -22.30
CA PHE A 477 2.73 -2.80 -21.18
C PHE A 477 1.23 -3.13 -21.16
N GLU A 478 0.40 -2.52 -22.02
CA GLU A 478 -1.06 -2.66 -22.01
C GLU A 478 -1.55 -4.11 -21.92
N GLU A 479 -1.12 -4.96 -22.85
CA GLU A 479 -1.60 -6.35 -22.97
C GLU A 479 -1.08 -7.23 -21.82
N SER A 480 0.13 -6.96 -21.33
CA SER A 480 0.71 -7.70 -20.21
C SER A 480 0.06 -7.34 -18.88
N ILE A 481 -0.22 -6.06 -18.64
CA ILE A 481 -0.98 -5.62 -17.46
C ILE A 481 -2.36 -6.28 -17.46
N LEU A 482 -3.07 -6.28 -18.60
CA LEU A 482 -4.36 -6.95 -18.73
C LEU A 482 -4.24 -8.46 -18.43
N SER A 483 -3.24 -9.12 -19.00
CA SER A 483 -3.03 -10.56 -18.83
C SER A 483 -2.78 -10.93 -17.38
N LEU A 484 -1.94 -10.17 -16.67
CA LEU A 484 -1.66 -10.38 -15.25
C LEU A 484 -2.90 -10.13 -14.38
N PHE A 485 -3.67 -9.07 -14.64
CA PHE A 485 -4.92 -8.81 -13.91
C PHE A 485 -5.99 -9.87 -14.17
N LEU A 486 -6.13 -10.34 -15.41
CA LEU A 486 -7.09 -11.40 -15.73
C LEU A 486 -6.65 -12.74 -15.14
N GLN A 487 -5.35 -13.02 -15.04
CA GLN A 487 -4.87 -14.20 -14.34
C GLN A 487 -5.23 -14.15 -12.85
N GLU A 488 -4.99 -13.04 -12.16
CA GLU A 488 -5.39 -12.84 -10.76
C GLU A 488 -6.92 -12.94 -10.59
N LEU A 489 -7.69 -12.25 -11.44
CA LEU A 489 -9.15 -12.22 -11.34
C LEU A 489 -9.81 -13.56 -11.70
N SER A 490 -9.17 -14.39 -12.53
CA SER A 490 -9.68 -15.72 -12.89
C SER A 490 -10.04 -16.56 -11.66
N GLU A 491 -9.25 -16.37 -10.59
CA GLU A 491 -9.36 -17.10 -9.35
C GLU A 491 -10.64 -16.77 -8.56
N VAL A 492 -11.13 -15.53 -8.63
CA VAL A 492 -12.33 -15.05 -7.93
C VAL A 492 -13.56 -14.91 -8.84
N ALA A 493 -13.34 -14.71 -10.13
CA ALA A 493 -14.38 -14.52 -11.12
C ALA A 493 -14.81 -15.82 -11.82
N GLY A 494 -14.09 -16.93 -11.61
CA GLY A 494 -14.51 -18.27 -12.06
C GLY A 494 -14.47 -18.43 -13.58
N PHE A 495 -13.47 -17.86 -14.25
CA PHE A 495 -13.15 -18.13 -15.65
C PHE A 495 -11.75 -18.75 -15.74
N ASP A 496 -11.40 -19.35 -16.88
CA ASP A 496 -10.09 -19.98 -17.03
C ASP A 496 -8.93 -18.96 -16.97
N PRO A 497 -7.85 -19.27 -16.23
CA PRO A 497 -6.72 -18.36 -16.08
C PRO A 497 -6.07 -18.04 -17.43
N GLN A 498 -5.59 -16.80 -17.56
CA GLN A 498 -4.84 -16.38 -18.73
C GLN A 498 -3.47 -17.08 -18.76
N LEU A 499 -3.09 -17.60 -19.93
CA LEU A 499 -1.74 -18.09 -20.17
C LEU A 499 -0.81 -16.90 -20.36
N LEU A 500 0.28 -16.88 -19.61
CA LEU A 500 1.25 -15.78 -19.67
C LEU A 500 2.17 -15.95 -20.88
N SER A 501 2.36 -14.86 -21.61
CA SER A 501 3.39 -14.73 -22.63
C SER A 501 4.78 -14.62 -22.00
N GLU A 502 5.84 -14.71 -22.81
CA GLU A 502 7.20 -14.44 -22.32
C GLU A 502 7.34 -13.02 -21.75
N GLY A 503 6.74 -12.02 -22.40
CA GLY A 503 6.71 -10.64 -21.90
C GLY A 503 6.05 -10.51 -20.53
N ASP A 504 4.93 -11.21 -20.32
CA ASP A 504 4.22 -11.20 -19.03
C ASP A 504 5.07 -11.81 -17.92
N ARG A 505 5.78 -12.91 -18.21
CA ARG A 505 6.71 -13.55 -17.27
C ARG A 505 7.89 -12.65 -16.94
N ILE A 506 8.43 -11.93 -17.92
CA ILE A 506 9.52 -10.97 -17.69
C ILE A 506 9.05 -9.84 -16.77
N ILE A 507 7.84 -9.31 -16.98
CA ILE A 507 7.27 -8.27 -16.10
C ILE A 507 7.06 -8.81 -14.69
N GLN A 508 6.53 -10.03 -14.56
CA GLN A 508 6.35 -10.67 -13.26
C GLN A 508 7.69 -10.93 -12.56
N ALA A 509 8.72 -11.37 -13.30
CA ALA A 509 10.09 -11.51 -12.79
C ALA A 509 10.65 -10.17 -12.31
N ALA A 510 10.47 -9.12 -13.10
CA ALA A 510 10.94 -7.78 -12.78
C ALA A 510 10.29 -7.29 -11.49
N LEU A 511 8.97 -7.49 -11.32
CA LEU A 511 8.25 -7.14 -10.11
C LEU A 511 8.82 -7.86 -8.86
N PHE A 512 9.06 -9.17 -8.95
CA PHE A 512 9.65 -9.93 -7.84
C PHE A 512 11.09 -9.51 -7.54
N ASN A 513 11.89 -9.23 -8.58
CA ASN A 513 13.27 -8.76 -8.43
C ASN A 513 13.31 -7.38 -7.77
N GLN A 514 12.45 -6.46 -8.20
CA GLN A 514 12.32 -5.11 -7.62
C GLN A 514 11.99 -5.19 -6.13
N PHE A 515 11.07 -6.08 -5.74
CA PHE A 515 10.78 -6.32 -4.34
C PHE A 515 11.98 -6.86 -3.57
N ASP A 516 12.65 -7.91 -4.08
CA ASP A 516 13.74 -8.53 -3.34
C ASP A 516 14.95 -7.58 -3.21
N GLN A 517 15.29 -6.83 -4.26
CA GLN A 517 16.29 -5.75 -4.21
C GLN A 517 15.93 -4.71 -3.14
N PHE A 518 14.69 -4.20 -3.16
CA PHE A 518 14.23 -3.24 -2.15
C PHE A 518 14.27 -3.82 -0.73
N TYR A 519 13.78 -5.04 -0.55
CA TYR A 519 13.74 -5.71 0.74
C TYR A 519 15.15 -5.94 1.31
N GLN A 520 16.11 -6.32 0.45
CA GLN A 520 17.50 -6.43 0.85
C GLN A 520 18.11 -5.07 1.22
N GLU A 521 17.81 -4.02 0.44
CA GLU A 521 18.33 -2.67 0.66
C GLU A 521 17.84 -2.06 2.00
N ILE A 522 16.55 -2.22 2.33
CA ILE A 522 16.02 -1.67 3.59
C ILE A 522 16.49 -2.45 4.82
N ASN A 523 16.85 -3.74 4.66
CA ASN A 523 17.40 -4.53 5.76
C ASN A 523 18.93 -4.42 5.89
N ASN A 524 19.62 -3.98 4.83
CA ASN A 524 21.06 -3.71 4.81
C ASN A 524 21.31 -2.28 4.32
N PRO A 525 21.13 -1.26 5.19
CA PRO A 525 21.21 0.13 4.81
C PRO A 525 22.57 0.49 4.18
N LEU A 526 22.53 1.37 3.19
CA LEU A 526 23.69 1.86 2.48
C LEU A 526 24.51 2.74 3.42
N LYS A 527 25.82 2.53 3.48
CA LYS A 527 26.71 3.24 4.42
C LYS A 527 27.38 4.46 3.81
N SER A 528 27.42 4.52 2.48
CA SER A 528 28.16 5.55 1.76
C SER A 528 27.49 5.89 0.43
N LYS A 529 27.90 7.02 -0.11
CA LYS A 529 27.50 7.46 -1.45
C LYS A 529 28.02 6.52 -2.53
N GLN A 530 29.22 5.97 -2.37
CA GLN A 530 29.80 5.00 -3.31
C GLN A 530 28.99 3.69 -3.34
N GLU A 531 28.57 3.19 -2.17
CA GLU A 531 27.68 2.03 -2.08
C GLU A 531 26.33 2.33 -2.75
N ALA A 532 25.77 3.53 -2.55
CA ALA A 532 24.54 3.94 -3.21
C ALA A 532 24.70 4.01 -4.74
N ALA A 533 25.82 4.54 -5.23
CA ALA A 533 26.10 4.62 -6.67
C ALA A 533 26.15 3.24 -7.32
N HIS A 534 26.88 2.29 -6.71
CA HIS A 534 26.96 0.91 -7.17
C HIS A 534 25.61 0.18 -7.08
N CYS A 535 24.82 0.44 -6.03
CA CYS A 535 23.48 -0.11 -5.89
C CYS A 535 22.54 0.39 -7.00
N LEU A 536 22.53 1.70 -7.30
CA LEU A 536 21.75 2.27 -8.40
C LEU A 536 22.11 1.64 -9.75
N GLU A 537 23.41 1.56 -10.04
CA GLU A 537 23.93 1.02 -11.28
C GLU A 537 23.56 -0.46 -11.44
N ASN A 538 23.75 -1.27 -10.40
CA ASN A 538 23.42 -2.69 -10.44
C ASN A 538 21.92 -2.92 -10.58
N ASN A 539 21.08 -2.19 -9.85
CA ASN A 539 19.62 -2.34 -9.95
C ASN A 539 19.14 -2.05 -11.38
N LEU A 540 19.68 -1.02 -12.03
CA LEU A 540 19.36 -0.69 -13.43
C LEU A 540 19.92 -1.74 -14.41
N LYS A 541 21.17 -2.17 -14.24
CA LYS A 541 21.79 -3.20 -15.09
C LYS A 541 21.08 -4.54 -15.00
N GLU A 542 20.69 -4.97 -13.80
CA GLU A 542 19.91 -6.20 -13.61
C GLU A 542 18.53 -6.09 -14.25
N ALA A 543 17.87 -4.93 -14.15
CA ALA A 543 16.60 -4.69 -14.84
C ALA A 543 16.78 -4.76 -16.37
N ILE A 544 17.80 -4.08 -16.92
CA ILE A 544 18.12 -4.14 -18.36
C ILE A 544 18.37 -5.59 -18.79
N ASP A 545 19.22 -6.32 -18.06
CA ASP A 545 19.56 -7.71 -18.38
C ASP A 545 18.33 -8.61 -18.38
N LEU A 546 17.42 -8.41 -17.42
CA LEU A 546 16.18 -9.19 -17.34
C LEU A 546 15.25 -8.93 -18.53
N PHE A 547 15.10 -7.68 -18.95
CA PHE A 547 14.29 -7.33 -20.13
C PHE A 547 14.96 -7.72 -21.45
N GLU A 548 16.30 -7.73 -21.50
CA GLU A 548 17.04 -8.13 -22.69
C GLU A 548 17.17 -9.65 -22.85
N ARG A 549 17.53 -10.37 -21.79
CA ARG A 549 17.87 -11.79 -21.86
C ARG A 549 16.74 -12.71 -21.42
N GLY A 550 15.68 -12.13 -20.84
CA GLY A 550 14.53 -12.85 -20.32
C GLY A 550 14.82 -13.55 -19.00
N ILE A 551 13.88 -14.37 -18.56
CA ILE A 551 13.89 -15.00 -17.22
C ILE A 551 14.88 -16.15 -17.06
N ASN A 552 15.42 -16.70 -18.16
CA ASN A 552 16.25 -17.90 -18.13
C ASN A 552 17.61 -17.67 -17.42
N GLY A 553 18.05 -16.42 -17.31
CA GLY A 553 19.26 -16.03 -16.57
C GLY A 553 19.08 -15.98 -15.04
N THR A 554 17.85 -16.10 -14.53
CA THR A 554 17.54 -15.93 -13.10
C THR A 554 16.76 -17.13 -12.52
N PRO A 555 17.43 -18.27 -12.25
CA PRO A 555 16.75 -19.52 -11.86
C PRO A 555 15.79 -19.41 -10.66
N PRO A 556 16.09 -18.63 -9.60
CA PRO A 556 15.15 -18.44 -8.49
C PRO A 556 13.83 -17.76 -8.92
N LEU A 557 13.91 -16.76 -9.80
CA LEU A 557 12.73 -16.04 -10.31
C LEU A 557 11.93 -16.90 -11.28
N ALA A 558 12.61 -17.62 -12.19
CA ALA A 558 11.97 -18.56 -13.10
C ALA A 558 11.18 -19.65 -12.36
N LYS A 559 11.75 -20.20 -11.27
CA LYS A 559 11.08 -21.18 -10.41
C LYS A 559 9.82 -20.61 -9.75
N LEU A 560 9.90 -19.39 -9.22
CA LEU A 560 8.76 -18.71 -8.59
C LEU A 560 7.63 -18.45 -9.59
N ILE A 561 7.95 -18.00 -10.80
CA ILE A 561 6.97 -17.80 -11.86
C ILE A 561 6.31 -19.12 -12.25
N GLN A 562 7.11 -20.18 -12.41
CA GLN A 562 6.58 -21.51 -12.72
C GLN A 562 5.66 -22.04 -11.60
N GLU A 563 5.99 -21.78 -10.34
CA GLU A 563 5.13 -22.09 -9.19
C GLU A 563 3.77 -21.38 -9.32
N MET A 564 3.79 -20.08 -9.61
CA MET A 564 2.58 -19.26 -9.80
C MET A 564 1.75 -19.71 -11.02
N GLU A 565 2.38 -20.01 -12.15
CA GLU A 565 1.69 -20.53 -13.33
C GLU A 565 1.04 -21.88 -13.06
N THR A 566 1.76 -22.79 -12.42
CA THR A 566 1.25 -24.11 -12.03
C THR A 566 0.05 -23.97 -11.10
N TYR A 567 0.12 -23.03 -10.16
CA TYR A 567 -0.98 -22.71 -9.26
C TYR A 567 -2.25 -22.30 -10.01
N TYR A 568 -2.17 -21.26 -10.84
CA TYR A 568 -3.35 -20.79 -11.59
C TYR A 568 -3.85 -21.87 -12.54
N LEU A 569 -2.96 -22.56 -13.27
CA LEU A 569 -3.33 -23.62 -14.22
C LEU A 569 -3.99 -24.83 -13.56
N SER A 570 -3.62 -25.16 -12.32
CA SER A 570 -4.27 -26.25 -11.58
C SER A 570 -5.77 -26.04 -11.36
N ARG A 571 -6.25 -24.80 -11.52
CA ARG A 571 -7.65 -24.41 -11.38
C ARG A 571 -8.42 -24.40 -12.70
N LYS A 572 -7.75 -24.65 -13.81
CA LYS A 572 -8.39 -24.77 -15.12
C LYS A 572 -9.39 -25.93 -15.07
N GLY A 573 -10.68 -25.64 -15.26
CA GLY A 573 -11.77 -26.62 -15.12
C GLY A 573 -12.38 -26.77 -13.71
N GLU A 574 -11.86 -26.15 -12.65
CA GLU A 574 -12.59 -25.98 -11.36
C GLU A 574 -13.69 -24.90 -11.49
N ALA A 575 -13.59 -24.03 -12.50
CA ALA A 575 -14.54 -22.95 -12.79
C ALA A 575 -15.96 -23.44 -13.14
N THR A 576 -16.09 -24.66 -13.68
CA THR A 576 -17.38 -25.24 -14.10
C THR A 576 -18.12 -25.95 -12.98
N SER A 577 -17.46 -26.36 -11.88
CA SER A 577 -18.11 -27.11 -10.79
C SER A 577 -18.79 -26.25 -9.74
N HIS A 578 -18.39 -24.98 -9.58
CA HIS A 578 -18.90 -24.10 -8.51
C HIS A 578 -20.06 -23.18 -8.93
N LEU A 579 -20.47 -23.18 -10.21
CA LEU A 579 -21.64 -22.43 -10.69
C LEU A 579 -22.90 -23.30 -10.78
N GLN A 580 -22.80 -24.58 -10.44
CA GLN A 580 -23.92 -25.54 -10.42
C GLN A 580 -24.44 -25.88 -9.01
N SER A 581 -23.82 -25.33 -7.96
CA SER A 581 -24.25 -25.40 -6.55
C SER A 581 -24.75 -24.05 -6.08
#